data_AF-A0A348MU26-F1
#
_entry.id   AF-A0A348MU26-F1
#
_cell.length_a   1.000
_cell.length_b   1.000
_cell.length_c   1.000
_cell.angle_alpha   90.00
_cell.angle_beta   90.00
_cell.angle_gamma   90.00
#
_symmetry.space_group_name_H-M   'P 1'
#
loop_
_entity.id
_entity.type
_entity.pdbx_description
1 polymer ?
#
loop_
_entity_poly.entity_id
_entity_poly.type
_entity_poly.pdbx_seq_one_letter_code
_entity_poly.pdbx_strand_id
1 'polypeptide(L)'
;YLHRNWTELGRPTVTVLLTHNLLGTQRSTFYALMKQIASGEVDGIPVRHDIMAQLLNTAAVEHVEHLKDLILPDQPLASLLSQSCVLTLNGEHTPLSPSEELEIALQKDTAILESRLGQATNLYKQISLLTKLVELETIDTKIHIHSQQRSLFDLIEEVYAQAGRLRLWSVLRQASGLQGKIDGDIGLAVGDLLVAQKFIQVGRSYHDESLITRPLNDEELMQRIVQYCREDVRDQILTQEVLLYLGLLIKARPELFSELLTLRVSLLIILLTSQITRSQNTTTDEAYEILMDMPPSEIQSRLEAVLENYQSLAELPQKLEALHAQGNTEHLTWQQNLGLEQLKTPVDGWLAWRQHQGILDRRTTEFLAQIWRILKHTSGLVIGNKMDKRNRISSDLVLSDMTEGENAFALLIEHMFNNIHAAEYRQLTIETLTALASFFDQNPSLLVEEAIVIDVTIGHAVNLAYVKEFPEREPHYDEYKSHAWESFYQQSPVHSTTFIISALNHLLTVRQIE
;
A
#
# COMPACT_ATOMS: atom_id res chain seq x y z
N TYR A 1 0.63 17.08 25.19
CA TYR A 1 1.78 17.92 24.81
C TYR A 1 1.65 19.35 25.32
N LEU A 2 0.65 20.13 24.88
CA LEU A 2 0.49 21.54 25.28
C LEU A 2 0.59 21.76 26.80
N HIS A 3 -0.14 21.02 27.63
CA HIS A 3 -0.06 21.14 29.09
C HIS A 3 1.36 20.99 29.68
N ARG A 4 2.22 20.17 29.07
CA ARG A 4 3.59 19.92 29.55
C ARG A 4 4.59 20.99 29.09
N ASN A 5 4.33 21.63 27.95
CA ASN A 5 5.27 22.49 27.24
C ASN A 5 4.80 23.94 27.06
N TRP A 6 3.61 24.29 27.55
CA TRP A 6 3.09 25.65 27.46
C TRP A 6 3.83 26.56 28.44
N THR A 7 4.59 27.51 27.90
CA THR A 7 5.41 28.46 28.68
C THR A 7 4.85 29.88 28.68
N GLU A 8 3.85 30.16 27.84
CA GLU A 8 3.30 31.50 27.65
C GLU A 8 2.31 31.90 28.75
N LEU A 9 2.18 33.21 28.95
CA LEU A 9 1.17 33.78 29.83
C LEU A 9 -0.23 33.59 29.23
N GLY A 10 -1.17 33.14 30.07
CA GLY A 10 -2.53 32.81 29.64
C GLY A 10 -2.70 31.30 29.37
N ARG A 11 -3.93 30.92 29.04
CA ARG A 11 -4.33 29.53 28.82
C ARG A 11 -4.41 29.23 27.32
N PRO A 12 -3.82 28.12 26.84
CA PRO A 12 -4.07 27.66 25.49
C PRO A 12 -5.56 27.37 25.35
N THR A 13 -6.20 27.98 24.36
CA THR A 13 -7.64 27.82 24.12
C THR A 13 -7.84 27.10 22.79
N VAL A 14 -8.55 25.97 22.84
CA VAL A 14 -8.85 25.14 21.67
C VAL A 14 -10.33 25.22 21.39
N THR A 15 -10.71 25.48 20.15
CA THR A 15 -12.09 25.46 19.67
C THR A 15 -12.33 24.23 18.81
N VAL A 16 -13.48 23.58 19.00
CA VAL A 16 -13.86 22.38 18.23
C VAL A 16 -15.23 22.64 17.61
N LEU A 17 -15.32 22.54 16.29
CA LEU A 17 -16.59 22.66 15.57
C LEU A 17 -17.38 21.36 15.66
N LEU A 18 -18.57 21.42 16.25
CA LEU A 18 -19.49 20.28 16.33
C LEU A 18 -20.47 20.31 15.15
N THR A 19 -20.49 19.23 14.36
CA THR A 19 -21.40 19.05 13.23
C THR A 19 -22.41 17.95 13.51
N HIS A 20 -23.56 17.96 12.83
CA HIS A 20 -24.56 16.89 12.97
C HIS A 20 -23.99 15.50 12.64
N ASN A 21 -23.06 15.42 11.68
CA ASN A 21 -22.39 14.17 11.31
C ASN A 21 -21.49 13.63 12.43
N LEU A 22 -20.90 14.48 13.27
CA LEU A 22 -20.14 14.05 14.44
C LEU A 22 -21.05 13.42 15.52
N LEU A 23 -22.29 13.90 15.64
CA LEU A 23 -23.29 13.41 16.60
C LEU A 23 -24.04 12.14 16.13
N GLY A 24 -23.97 11.83 14.83
CA GLY A 24 -24.65 10.70 14.21
C GLY A 24 -24.02 9.35 14.51
N THR A 25 -22.69 9.26 14.49
CA THR A 25 -21.94 7.99 14.52
C THR A 25 -20.90 7.97 15.64
N GLN A 26 -20.93 6.90 16.47
CA GLN A 26 -20.15 6.70 17.71
C GLN A 26 -20.44 7.69 18.85
N ARG A 27 -21.74 7.86 19.16
CA ARG A 27 -22.22 8.71 20.26
C ARG A 27 -21.54 8.42 21.60
N SER A 28 -21.22 7.17 21.90
CA SER A 28 -20.61 6.76 23.18
C SER A 28 -19.25 7.44 23.42
N THR A 29 -18.34 7.42 22.44
CA THR A 29 -17.01 8.03 22.55
C THR A 29 -17.11 9.55 22.70
N PHE A 30 -17.98 10.18 21.90
CA PHE A 30 -18.25 11.61 22.01
C PHE A 30 -18.78 11.99 23.40
N TYR A 31 -19.79 11.28 23.90
CA TYR A 31 -20.35 11.56 25.22
C TYR A 31 -19.35 11.26 26.35
N ALA A 32 -18.48 10.26 26.19
CA ALA A 32 -17.41 9.99 27.14
C ALA A 32 -16.42 11.16 27.22
N LEU A 33 -15.97 11.68 26.07
CA LEU A 33 -15.11 12.86 26.02
C LEU A 33 -15.81 14.10 26.61
N MET A 34 -17.06 14.35 26.25
CA MET A 34 -17.82 15.48 26.80
C MET A 34 -18.00 15.36 28.32
N LYS A 35 -18.14 14.14 28.86
CA LYS A 35 -18.19 13.89 30.30
C LYS A 35 -16.86 14.19 30.98
N GLN A 36 -15.73 13.81 30.38
CA GLN A 36 -14.39 14.16 30.88
C GLN A 36 -14.16 15.68 30.87
N ILE A 37 -14.51 16.35 29.76
CA ILE A 37 -14.43 17.81 29.66
C ILE A 37 -15.30 18.48 30.74
N ALA A 38 -16.49 17.93 31.00
CA ALA A 38 -17.38 18.42 32.04
C ALA A 38 -16.84 18.21 33.45
N SER A 39 -16.06 17.14 33.71
CA SER A 39 -15.39 16.93 35.00
C SER A 39 -14.19 17.85 35.22
N GLY A 40 -13.74 18.57 34.19
CA GLY A 40 -12.57 19.46 34.28
C GLY A 40 -11.24 18.74 34.15
N GLU A 41 -11.25 17.48 33.70
CA GLU A 41 -10.06 16.65 33.53
C GLU A 41 -10.27 15.67 32.37
N VAL A 42 -9.33 15.65 31.42
CA VAL A 42 -9.30 14.74 30.27
C VAL A 42 -7.98 13.99 30.31
N ASP A 43 -8.02 12.68 30.52
CA ASP A 43 -6.85 11.79 30.60
C ASP A 43 -5.72 12.31 31.51
N GLY A 44 -6.06 12.75 32.73
CA GLY A 44 -5.09 13.29 33.69
C GLY A 44 -4.72 14.75 33.47
N ILE A 45 -5.25 15.39 32.42
CA ILE A 45 -4.95 16.78 32.05
C ILE A 45 -6.08 17.68 32.51
N PRO A 46 -5.81 18.71 33.34
CA PRO A 46 -6.84 19.65 33.76
C PRO A 46 -7.31 20.50 32.57
N VAL A 47 -8.62 20.53 32.35
CA VAL A 47 -9.25 21.31 31.28
C VAL A 47 -10.33 22.23 31.84
N ARG A 48 -10.55 23.36 31.18
CA ARG A 48 -11.64 24.30 31.49
C ARG A 48 -12.51 24.48 30.27
N HIS A 49 -13.80 24.20 30.41
CA HIS A 49 -14.80 24.50 29.39
C HIS A 49 -15.66 25.67 29.86
N ASP A 50 -15.98 26.58 28.94
CA ASP A 50 -16.89 27.71 29.14
C ASP A 50 -17.29 28.26 27.76
N ILE A 51 -18.18 29.25 27.73
CA ILE A 51 -18.43 30.01 26.50
C ILE A 51 -17.18 30.82 26.11
N MET A 52 -16.95 30.97 24.80
CA MET A 52 -15.74 31.63 24.26
C MET A 52 -15.46 32.99 24.91
N ALA A 53 -16.50 33.81 25.11
CA ALA A 53 -16.39 35.13 25.73
C ALA A 53 -15.77 35.10 27.14
N GLN A 54 -15.99 34.03 27.91
CA GLN A 54 -15.41 33.88 29.24
C GLN A 54 -13.97 33.37 29.19
N LEU A 55 -13.67 32.45 28.26
CA LEU A 55 -12.32 31.90 28.10
C LEU A 55 -11.32 32.94 27.58
N LEU A 56 -11.77 33.84 26.69
CA LEU A 56 -10.95 34.90 26.10
C LEU A 56 -10.23 35.78 27.13
N ASN A 57 -10.85 36.04 28.29
CA ASN A 57 -10.25 36.85 29.36
C ASN A 57 -9.00 36.23 29.99
N THR A 58 -8.80 34.91 29.80
CA THR A 58 -7.65 34.17 30.30
C THR A 58 -6.86 33.50 29.20
N ALA A 59 -7.22 33.72 27.94
CA ALA A 59 -6.56 33.12 26.79
C ALA A 59 -5.23 33.83 26.54
N ALA A 60 -4.24 33.07 26.07
CA ALA A 60 -3.10 33.68 25.42
C ALA A 60 -3.51 34.23 24.05
N VAL A 61 -3.01 35.41 23.70
CA VAL A 61 -3.30 36.06 22.42
C VAL A 61 -1.97 36.28 21.71
N GLU A 62 -1.85 35.74 20.51
CA GLU A 62 -0.69 35.91 19.65
C GLU A 62 -1.13 36.61 18.36
N HIS A 63 -0.33 37.58 17.92
CA HIS A 63 -0.61 38.32 16.70
C HIS A 63 0.13 37.68 15.53
N VAL A 64 -0.61 37.11 14.58
CA VAL A 64 -0.04 36.52 13.36
C VAL A 64 0.14 37.64 12.33
N GLU A 65 1.38 38.14 12.19
CA GLU A 65 1.68 39.26 11.27
C GLU A 65 1.69 38.87 9.79
N HIS A 66 2.01 37.60 9.48
CA HIS A 66 2.22 37.13 8.11
C HIS A 66 1.35 35.92 7.81
N LEU A 67 0.18 36.15 7.21
CA LEU A 67 -0.74 35.09 6.77
C LEU A 67 -0.38 34.50 5.39
N LYS A 68 0.83 34.73 4.86
CA LYS A 68 1.33 34.19 3.57
C LYS A 68 0.25 34.15 2.47
N ASP A 69 -0.21 35.33 2.03
CA ASP A 69 -1.20 35.51 0.97
C ASP A 69 -2.57 34.82 1.19
N LEU A 70 -2.88 34.37 2.41
CA LEU A 70 -4.18 33.80 2.74
C LEU A 70 -5.28 34.87 2.60
N ILE A 71 -6.06 34.77 1.53
CA ILE A 71 -7.24 35.57 1.31
C ILE A 71 -8.41 34.88 2.02
N LEU A 72 -8.92 35.50 3.07
CA LEU A 72 -10.14 35.03 3.72
C LEU A 72 -11.31 35.18 2.73
N PRO A 73 -12.13 34.15 2.54
CA PRO A 73 -13.26 34.22 1.62
C PRO A 73 -14.29 35.25 2.13
N ASP A 74 -14.73 36.15 1.24
CA ASP A 74 -15.77 37.14 1.52
C ASP A 74 -17.16 36.50 1.73
N GLN A 75 -17.34 35.27 1.24
CA GLN A 75 -18.61 34.55 1.36
C GLN A 75 -18.75 33.88 2.74
N PRO A 76 -19.98 33.81 3.28
CA PRO A 76 -20.24 33.06 4.50
C PRO A 76 -19.76 31.62 4.38
N LEU A 77 -19.11 31.09 5.42
CA LEU A 77 -18.60 29.70 5.46
C LEU A 77 -19.68 28.66 5.09
N ALA A 78 -20.94 28.93 5.45
CA ALA A 78 -22.08 28.07 5.10
C ALA A 78 -22.29 27.91 3.59
N SER A 79 -21.99 28.93 2.79
CA SER A 79 -22.10 28.92 1.33
C SER A 79 -20.97 28.12 0.67
N LEU A 80 -19.80 28.08 1.29
CA LEU A 80 -18.67 27.23 0.87
C LEU A 80 -18.94 25.75 1.15
N LEU A 81 -19.77 25.44 2.15
CA LEU A 81 -20.15 24.07 2.51
C LEU A 81 -21.26 23.50 1.61
N SER A 82 -21.99 24.34 0.87
CA SER A 82 -23.03 23.95 -0.09
C SER A 82 -22.44 23.79 -1.49
N GLN A 83 -21.66 22.73 -1.72
CA GLN A 83 -21.23 22.37 -3.07
C GLN A 83 -22.35 21.65 -3.84
N SER A 84 -22.62 22.10 -5.07
CA SER A 84 -23.53 21.44 -6.01
C SER A 84 -22.94 20.11 -6.47
N CYS A 85 -23.66 19.02 -6.28
CA CYS A 85 -23.25 17.69 -6.70
C CYS A 85 -23.80 17.37 -8.10
N VAL A 86 -22.97 16.83 -8.98
CA VAL A 86 -23.35 16.38 -10.33
C VAL A 86 -23.52 14.86 -10.37
N LEU A 87 -22.81 14.12 -9.54
CA LEU A 87 -22.89 12.66 -9.47
C LEU A 87 -24.10 12.21 -8.63
N THR A 88 -24.66 11.04 -8.99
CA THR A 88 -25.82 10.48 -8.28
C THR A 88 -25.38 9.72 -7.03
N LEU A 89 -26.00 9.96 -5.87
CA LEU A 89 -25.60 9.38 -4.58
C LEU A 89 -26.67 8.52 -3.91
N ASN A 90 -27.71 8.11 -4.66
CA ASN A 90 -28.91 7.50 -4.10
C ASN A 90 -28.81 5.97 -3.86
N GLY A 91 -27.62 5.39 -4.01
CA GLY A 91 -27.40 3.93 -3.91
C GLY A 91 -26.80 3.50 -2.57
N GLU A 92 -26.72 2.19 -2.35
CA GLU A 92 -25.89 1.64 -1.28
C GLU A 92 -24.41 1.74 -1.67
N HIS A 93 -23.57 2.06 -0.67
CA HIS A 93 -22.13 2.25 -0.87
C HIS A 93 -21.37 1.04 -0.35
N THR A 94 -21.22 0.04 -1.20
CA THR A 94 -20.49 -1.21 -0.90
C THR A 94 -19.25 -1.35 -1.78
N PRO A 95 -18.19 -2.02 -1.31
CA PRO A 95 -17.05 -2.37 -2.13
C PRO A 95 -17.46 -3.13 -3.40
N LEU A 96 -16.69 -2.95 -4.48
CA LEU A 96 -16.95 -3.62 -5.76
C LEU A 96 -16.60 -5.10 -5.69
N SER A 97 -17.28 -5.91 -6.50
CA SER A 97 -16.90 -7.30 -6.71
C SER A 97 -15.59 -7.41 -7.52
N PRO A 98 -14.76 -8.45 -7.35
CA PRO A 98 -13.53 -8.63 -8.12
C PRO A 98 -13.75 -8.59 -9.64
N SER A 99 -14.87 -9.16 -10.12
CA SER A 99 -15.24 -9.15 -11.53
C SER A 99 -15.52 -7.74 -12.04
N GLU A 100 -16.29 -6.92 -11.29
CA GLU A 100 -16.55 -5.52 -11.67
C GLU A 100 -15.27 -4.67 -11.69
N GLU A 101 -14.36 -4.89 -10.75
CA GLU A 101 -13.07 -4.19 -10.71
C GLU A 101 -12.21 -4.54 -11.93
N LEU A 102 -12.13 -5.84 -12.27
CA LEU A 102 -11.43 -6.30 -13.46
C LEU A 102 -12.04 -5.73 -14.75
N GLU A 103 -13.38 -5.72 -14.86
CA GLU A 103 -14.08 -5.11 -15.99
C GLU A 103 -13.75 -3.61 -16.16
N ILE A 104 -13.62 -2.86 -15.06
CA ILE A 104 -13.22 -1.45 -15.10
C ILE A 104 -11.73 -1.35 -15.50
N ALA A 105 -10.86 -2.16 -14.90
CA ALA A 105 -9.42 -2.12 -15.14
C ALA A 105 -9.06 -2.41 -16.61
N LEU A 106 -9.77 -3.34 -17.25
CA LEU A 106 -9.55 -3.74 -18.64
C LEU A 106 -10.19 -2.78 -19.66
N GLN A 107 -11.09 -1.90 -19.24
CA GLN A 107 -11.75 -0.96 -20.16
C GLN A 107 -10.80 0.14 -20.62
N LYS A 108 -10.73 0.35 -21.94
CA LYS A 108 -9.89 1.38 -22.59
C LYS A 108 -10.70 2.48 -23.27
N ASP A 109 -12.00 2.28 -23.47
CA ASP A 109 -12.89 3.27 -24.08
C ASP A 109 -13.42 4.26 -23.02
N THR A 110 -12.99 5.52 -23.13
CA THR A 110 -13.36 6.59 -22.20
C THR A 110 -14.86 6.92 -22.28
N ALA A 111 -15.50 6.81 -23.44
CA ALA A 111 -16.93 7.08 -23.59
C ALA A 111 -17.80 6.07 -22.81
N ILE A 112 -17.36 4.81 -22.74
CA ILE A 112 -18.03 3.78 -21.93
C ILE A 112 -17.86 4.08 -20.44
N LEU A 113 -16.65 4.50 -20.02
CA LEU A 113 -16.36 4.86 -18.63
C LEU A 113 -17.18 6.09 -18.19
N GLU A 114 -17.26 7.14 -19.00
CA GLU A 114 -18.07 8.33 -18.75
C GLU A 114 -19.56 8.00 -18.61
N SER A 115 -20.08 7.16 -19.52
CA SER A 115 -21.49 6.71 -19.48
C SER A 115 -21.79 5.92 -18.20
N ARG A 116 -20.89 4.99 -17.81
CA ARG A 116 -21.01 4.23 -16.56
C ARG A 116 -20.93 5.15 -15.34
N LEU A 117 -20.08 6.18 -15.37
CA LEU A 117 -19.92 7.14 -14.28
C LEU A 117 -21.20 7.95 -14.07
N GLY A 118 -21.83 8.42 -15.14
CA GLY A 118 -23.11 9.16 -15.06
C GLY A 118 -24.29 8.31 -14.55
N GLN A 119 -24.19 6.99 -14.56
CA GLN A 119 -25.22 6.09 -14.02
C GLN A 119 -24.86 5.53 -12.64
N ALA A 120 -23.61 5.68 -12.20
CA ALA A 120 -23.14 5.08 -10.96
C ALA A 120 -23.76 5.79 -9.75
N THR A 121 -24.32 5.02 -8.84
CA THR A 121 -24.92 5.49 -7.58
C THR A 121 -24.10 5.12 -6.34
N ASN A 122 -23.02 4.37 -6.54
CA ASN A 122 -22.11 3.87 -5.51
C ASN A 122 -20.77 4.61 -5.59
N LEU A 123 -20.33 5.22 -4.48
CA LEU A 123 -19.07 5.96 -4.39
C LEU A 123 -17.83 5.10 -4.69
N TYR A 124 -17.83 3.81 -4.33
CA TYR A 124 -16.75 2.89 -4.70
C TYR A 124 -16.64 2.71 -6.22
N LYS A 125 -17.79 2.63 -6.90
CA LYS A 125 -17.84 2.55 -8.37
C LYS A 125 -17.41 3.86 -9.02
N GLN A 126 -17.89 4.98 -8.50
CA GLN A 126 -17.54 6.31 -9.02
C GLN A 126 -16.03 6.56 -8.93
N ILE A 127 -15.40 6.29 -7.78
CA ILE A 127 -13.95 6.51 -7.64
C ILE A 127 -13.13 5.54 -8.49
N SER A 128 -13.58 4.29 -8.65
CA SER A 128 -12.91 3.30 -9.51
C SER A 128 -12.94 3.73 -10.98
N LEU A 129 -14.10 4.20 -11.47
CA LEU A 129 -14.24 4.73 -12.83
C LEU A 129 -13.42 6.01 -13.05
N LEU A 130 -13.43 6.94 -12.08
CA LEU A 130 -12.61 8.16 -12.13
C LEU A 130 -11.11 7.83 -12.12
N THR A 131 -10.68 6.87 -11.31
CA THR A 131 -9.29 6.37 -11.30
C THR A 131 -8.90 5.90 -12.69
N LYS A 132 -9.76 5.11 -13.35
CA LYS A 132 -9.48 4.60 -14.70
C LYS A 132 -9.45 5.72 -15.76
N LEU A 133 -10.34 6.70 -15.65
CA LEU A 133 -10.34 7.87 -16.53
C LEU A 133 -9.05 8.69 -16.38
N VAL A 134 -8.56 8.89 -15.16
CA VAL A 134 -7.27 9.58 -14.88
C VAL A 134 -6.06 8.75 -15.34
N GLU A 135 -6.17 7.42 -15.43
CA GLU A 135 -5.12 6.59 -16.03
C GLU A 135 -5.04 6.78 -17.55
N LEU A 136 -6.20 6.97 -18.22
CA LEU A 136 -6.30 7.12 -19.67
C LEU A 136 -6.13 8.57 -20.14
N GLU A 137 -6.46 9.53 -19.30
CA GLU A 137 -6.49 10.97 -19.58
C GLU A 137 -5.89 11.79 -18.42
N THR A 138 -5.61 13.08 -18.63
CA THR A 138 -5.13 13.94 -17.54
C THR A 138 -6.22 14.28 -16.52
N ILE A 139 -5.87 14.52 -15.26
CA ILE A 139 -6.83 14.90 -14.20
C ILE A 139 -7.59 16.21 -14.48
N ASP A 140 -7.04 17.09 -15.32
CA ASP A 140 -7.67 18.34 -15.75
C ASP A 140 -8.66 18.17 -16.91
N THR A 141 -8.77 16.96 -17.49
CA THR A 141 -9.66 16.69 -18.62
C THR A 141 -11.11 16.94 -18.22
N LYS A 142 -11.88 17.54 -19.15
CA LYS A 142 -13.29 17.90 -18.94
C LYS A 142 -14.22 16.93 -19.63
N ILE A 143 -15.11 16.32 -18.85
CA ILE A 143 -16.13 15.39 -19.33
C ILE A 143 -17.53 15.95 -19.11
N HIS A 144 -18.53 15.38 -19.78
CA HIS A 144 -19.92 15.80 -19.68
C HIS A 144 -20.73 14.78 -18.89
N ILE A 145 -21.20 15.16 -17.70
CA ILE A 145 -22.11 14.36 -16.87
C ILE A 145 -23.45 15.09 -16.74
N HIS A 146 -24.55 14.43 -17.12
CA HIS A 146 -25.91 15.00 -17.09
C HIS A 146 -26.02 16.42 -17.67
N SER A 147 -25.38 16.66 -18.82
CA SER A 147 -25.33 17.96 -19.52
C SER A 147 -24.57 19.07 -18.78
N GLN A 148 -23.81 18.74 -17.73
CA GLN A 148 -22.87 19.64 -17.08
C GLN A 148 -21.43 19.24 -17.41
N GLN A 149 -20.62 20.21 -17.80
CA GLN A 149 -19.20 20.00 -18.03
C GLN A 149 -18.43 20.17 -16.71
N ARG A 150 -17.68 19.15 -16.31
CA ARG A 150 -16.84 19.14 -15.10
C ARG A 150 -15.46 18.57 -15.43
N SER A 151 -14.41 19.04 -14.75
CA SER A 151 -13.12 18.37 -14.83
C SER A 151 -13.13 17.07 -14.02
N LEU A 152 -12.26 16.11 -14.36
CA LEU A 152 -12.07 14.92 -13.52
C LEU A 152 -11.66 15.32 -12.09
N PHE A 153 -10.82 16.35 -11.95
CA PHE A 153 -10.47 16.95 -10.65
C PHE A 153 -11.70 17.37 -9.84
N ASP A 154 -12.64 18.12 -10.44
CA ASP A 154 -13.86 18.57 -9.76
C ASP A 154 -14.75 17.39 -9.32
N LEU A 155 -14.85 16.35 -10.15
CA LEU A 155 -15.64 15.16 -9.85
C LEU A 155 -15.00 14.31 -8.74
N ILE A 156 -13.66 14.23 -8.70
CA ILE A 156 -12.94 13.58 -7.61
C ILE A 156 -13.10 14.37 -6.31
N GLU A 157 -13.07 15.71 -6.35
CA GLU A 157 -13.34 16.56 -5.17
C GLU A 157 -14.76 16.35 -4.64
N GLU A 158 -15.74 16.21 -5.54
CA GLU A 158 -17.12 15.88 -5.16
C GLU A 158 -17.19 14.51 -4.45
N VAL A 159 -16.56 13.48 -5.01
CA VAL A 159 -16.47 12.15 -4.38
C VAL A 159 -15.75 12.20 -3.03
N TYR A 160 -14.64 12.94 -2.93
CA TYR A 160 -13.88 13.16 -1.69
C TYR A 160 -14.77 13.75 -0.60
N ALA A 161 -15.50 14.83 -0.90
CA ALA A 161 -16.37 15.51 0.06
C ALA A 161 -17.50 14.57 0.56
N GLN A 162 -18.06 13.76 -0.32
CA GLN A 162 -19.14 12.82 0.04
C GLN A 162 -18.63 11.60 0.80
N ALA A 163 -17.50 11.04 0.38
CA ALA A 163 -16.82 9.95 1.09
C ALA A 163 -16.48 10.39 2.52
N GLY A 164 -16.02 11.63 2.73
CA GLY A 164 -15.76 12.18 4.05
C GLY A 164 -17.02 12.33 4.91
N ARG A 165 -18.14 12.79 4.32
CA ARG A 165 -19.44 12.88 5.02
C ARG A 165 -19.95 11.51 5.46
N LEU A 166 -19.78 10.50 4.61
CA LEU A 166 -20.23 9.13 4.84
C LEU A 166 -19.20 8.24 5.56
N ARG A 167 -17.98 8.76 5.78
CA ARG A 167 -16.86 8.07 6.40
C ARG A 167 -16.43 6.80 5.64
N LEU A 168 -16.44 6.86 4.31
CA LEU A 168 -15.92 5.81 3.44
C LEU A 168 -14.41 6.02 3.26
N TRP A 169 -13.60 5.44 4.14
CA TRP A 169 -12.19 5.80 4.27
C TRP A 169 -11.35 5.35 3.07
N SER A 170 -11.63 4.18 2.51
CA SER A 170 -10.90 3.70 1.33
C SER A 170 -11.12 4.62 0.11
N VAL A 171 -12.37 5.05 -0.11
CA VAL A 171 -12.72 6.02 -1.16
C VAL A 171 -12.08 7.38 -0.91
N LEU A 172 -12.09 7.85 0.34
CA LEU A 172 -11.50 9.13 0.72
C LEU A 172 -9.98 9.15 0.50
N ARG A 173 -9.27 8.07 0.88
CA ARG A 173 -7.84 7.91 0.62
C ARG A 173 -7.54 7.85 -0.87
N GLN A 174 -8.36 7.15 -1.65
CA GLN A 174 -8.19 7.06 -3.11
C GLN A 174 -8.34 8.43 -3.75
N ALA A 175 -9.40 9.17 -3.43
CA ALA A 175 -9.64 10.51 -3.95
C ALA A 175 -8.52 11.50 -3.56
N SER A 176 -8.08 11.45 -2.30
CA SER A 176 -6.96 12.26 -1.80
C SER A 176 -5.66 11.97 -2.54
N GLY A 177 -5.37 10.68 -2.78
CA GLY A 177 -4.18 10.23 -3.50
C GLY A 177 -4.18 10.67 -4.96
N LEU A 178 -5.31 10.52 -5.67
CA LEU A 178 -5.45 10.98 -7.06
C LEU A 178 -5.21 12.48 -7.22
N GLN A 179 -5.66 13.28 -6.25
CA GLN A 179 -5.49 14.74 -6.26
C GLN A 179 -4.12 15.19 -5.72
N GLY A 180 -3.28 14.27 -5.25
CA GLY A 180 -1.98 14.60 -4.65
C GLY A 180 -2.11 15.46 -3.38
N LYS A 181 -3.16 15.28 -2.58
CA LYS A 181 -3.37 16.08 -1.36
C LYS A 181 -2.23 15.85 -0.36
N ILE A 182 -1.76 16.94 0.23
CA ILE A 182 -0.70 16.98 1.24
C ILE A 182 -1.31 17.50 2.53
N ASP A 183 -1.09 16.78 3.64
CA ASP A 183 -1.48 17.28 4.95
C ASP A 183 -0.56 18.42 5.39
N GLY A 184 -1.12 19.51 5.89
CA GLY A 184 -0.36 20.72 6.27
C GLY A 184 0.60 20.52 7.45
N ASP A 185 0.40 19.48 8.26
CA ASP A 185 1.23 19.21 9.44
C ASP A 185 2.32 18.15 9.19
N ILE A 186 2.43 17.60 7.97
CA ILE A 186 3.36 16.50 7.69
C ILE A 186 4.83 16.92 7.90
N GLY A 187 5.20 18.13 7.46
CA GLY A 187 6.55 18.66 7.65
C GLY A 187 6.89 18.85 9.14
N LEU A 188 5.90 19.23 9.96
CA LEU A 188 6.06 19.33 11.41
C LEU A 188 6.27 17.94 12.03
N ALA A 189 5.44 16.96 11.68
CA ALA A 189 5.55 15.60 12.19
C ALA A 189 6.90 14.95 11.85
N VAL A 190 7.36 15.11 10.60
CA VAL A 190 8.71 14.67 10.18
C VAL A 190 9.80 15.40 10.96
N GLY A 191 9.66 16.72 11.13
CA GLY A 191 10.58 17.52 11.94
C GLY A 191 10.70 17.02 13.38
N ASP A 192 9.57 16.68 14.02
CA ASP A 192 9.55 16.16 15.40
C ASP A 192 10.33 14.86 15.55
N LEU A 193 10.17 13.95 14.59
CA LEU A 193 10.86 12.67 14.56
C LEU A 193 12.37 12.86 14.37
N LEU A 194 12.78 13.76 13.47
CA LEU A 194 14.19 14.08 13.23
C LEU A 194 14.85 14.74 14.46
N VAL A 195 14.15 15.66 15.14
CA VAL A 195 14.64 16.28 16.39
C VAL A 195 14.80 15.25 17.49
N ALA A 196 13.94 14.23 17.54
CA ALA A 196 14.08 13.07 18.40
C ALA A 196 15.18 12.08 17.94
N GLN A 197 16.04 12.49 17.00
CA GLN A 197 17.16 11.73 16.45
C GLN A 197 16.73 10.41 15.79
N LYS A 198 15.57 10.42 15.12
CA LYS A 198 15.07 9.28 14.36
C LYS A 198 15.32 9.51 12.88
N PHE A 199 15.87 8.51 12.19
CA PHE A 199 15.87 8.49 10.74
C PHE A 199 14.54 7.93 10.24
N ILE A 200 14.03 8.43 9.13
CA ILE A 200 12.74 8.01 8.59
C ILE A 200 12.99 7.40 7.23
N GLN A 201 12.47 6.20 6.99
CA GLN A 201 12.52 5.55 5.70
C GLN A 201 11.08 5.40 5.18
N VAL A 202 10.81 6.02 4.02
CA VAL A 202 9.52 5.93 3.33
C VAL A 202 9.64 5.00 2.12
N GLY A 203 8.61 4.18 1.88
CA GLY A 203 8.61 3.28 0.74
C GLY A 203 9.28 1.92 0.96
N ARG A 204 9.18 1.08 -0.07
CA ARG A 204 9.77 -0.28 -0.09
C ARG A 204 11.20 -0.32 -0.63
N SER A 205 11.64 0.75 -1.29
CA SER A 205 12.94 0.78 -1.93
C SER A 205 14.03 0.78 -0.87
N TYR A 206 14.91 -0.21 -0.97
CA TYR A 206 16.17 -0.27 -0.21
C TYR A 206 17.22 0.68 -0.83
N HIS A 207 16.76 1.81 -1.39
CA HIS A 207 17.61 2.86 -1.93
C HIS A 207 17.90 3.89 -0.83
N ASP A 208 19.13 4.38 -0.74
CA ASP A 208 19.51 5.45 0.20
C ASP A 208 18.66 6.71 0.03
N GLU A 209 18.17 6.95 -1.19
CA GLU A 209 17.25 8.03 -1.51
C GLU A 209 15.84 7.86 -0.92
N SER A 210 15.51 6.73 -0.27
CA SER A 210 14.28 6.58 0.53
C SER A 210 14.43 7.12 1.95
N LEU A 211 15.68 7.31 2.40
CA LEU A 211 16.02 7.70 3.76
C LEU A 211 15.94 9.23 3.90
N ILE A 212 15.25 9.68 4.94
CA ILE A 212 15.10 11.06 5.34
C ILE A 212 15.89 11.24 6.63
N THR A 213 16.99 11.97 6.53
CA THR A 213 17.92 12.26 7.64
C THR A 213 17.97 13.75 8.00
N ARG A 214 17.32 14.60 7.19
CA ARG A 214 17.22 16.05 7.37
C ARG A 214 15.79 16.51 7.09
N PRO A 215 15.34 17.64 7.64
CA PRO A 215 14.05 18.21 7.29
C PRO A 215 13.99 18.50 5.79
N LEU A 216 12.88 18.10 5.18
CA LEU A 216 12.56 18.36 3.77
C LEU A 216 11.37 19.32 3.74
N ASN A 217 11.22 20.07 2.64
CA ASN A 217 9.96 20.79 2.41
C ASN A 217 8.85 19.80 1.98
N ASP A 218 7.60 20.22 2.08
CA ASP A 218 6.46 19.34 1.83
C ASP A 218 6.44 18.79 0.40
N GLU A 219 6.85 19.57 -0.61
CA GLU A 219 6.94 19.12 -2.00
C GLU A 219 8.02 18.04 -2.20
N GLU A 220 9.22 18.24 -1.65
CA GLU A 220 10.34 17.29 -1.70
C GLU A 220 10.00 16.00 -0.94
N LEU A 221 9.36 16.12 0.22
CA LEU A 221 8.87 14.98 0.99
C LEU A 221 7.82 14.18 0.20
N MET A 222 6.87 14.87 -0.43
CA MET A 222 5.83 14.22 -1.22
C MET A 222 6.34 13.59 -2.49
N GLN A 223 7.29 14.22 -3.20
CA GLN A 223 7.97 13.58 -4.32
C GLN A 223 8.66 12.28 -3.89
N ARG A 224 9.30 12.28 -2.71
CA ARG A 224 9.93 11.09 -2.14
C ARG A 224 8.90 10.00 -1.81
N ILE A 225 7.77 10.37 -1.20
CA ILE A 225 6.67 9.43 -0.91
C ILE A 225 6.10 8.86 -2.21
N VAL A 226 5.79 9.69 -3.21
CA VAL A 226 5.25 9.26 -4.50
C VAL A 226 6.23 8.35 -5.25
N GLN A 227 7.54 8.66 -5.20
CA GLN A 227 8.57 7.90 -5.90
C GLN A 227 8.83 6.53 -5.26
N TYR A 228 8.71 6.40 -3.94
CA TYR A 228 9.15 5.21 -3.20
C TYR A 228 8.04 4.38 -2.55
N CYS A 229 6.84 4.94 -2.36
CA CYS A 229 5.66 4.19 -1.96
C CYS A 229 5.09 3.37 -3.13
N ARG A 230 4.10 2.52 -2.83
CA ARG A 230 3.55 1.56 -3.79
C ARG A 230 2.76 2.27 -4.89
N GLU A 231 2.49 1.56 -5.99
CA GLU A 231 1.67 2.03 -7.11
C GLU A 231 0.24 2.43 -6.71
N ASP A 232 -0.26 1.91 -5.60
CA ASP A 232 -1.54 2.30 -5.04
C ASP A 232 -1.44 3.71 -4.42
N VAL A 233 -2.13 4.68 -5.00
CA VAL A 233 -2.16 6.08 -4.52
C VAL A 233 -2.66 6.20 -3.08
N ARG A 234 -3.43 5.24 -2.56
CA ARG A 234 -3.86 5.22 -1.16
C ARG A 234 -2.70 4.96 -0.20
N ASP A 235 -1.68 4.22 -0.62
CA ASP A 235 -0.48 3.93 0.18
C ASP A 235 0.29 5.22 0.49
N GLN A 236 0.27 6.18 -0.43
CA GLN A 236 0.89 7.50 -0.24
C GLN A 236 0.18 8.25 0.89
N ILE A 237 -1.16 8.26 0.89
CA ILE A 237 -1.97 8.89 1.94
C ILE A 237 -1.80 8.17 3.27
N LEU A 238 -1.83 6.83 3.27
CA LEU A 238 -1.59 6.05 4.48
C LEU A 238 -0.18 6.28 5.05
N THR A 239 0.83 6.47 4.19
CA THR A 239 2.19 6.83 4.60
C THR A 239 2.21 8.19 5.29
N GLN A 240 1.52 9.20 4.75
CA GLN A 240 1.37 10.50 5.40
C GLN A 240 0.67 10.37 6.76
N GLU A 241 -0.44 9.64 6.82
CA GLU A 241 -1.18 9.38 8.07
C GLU A 241 -0.28 8.73 9.13
N VAL A 242 0.48 7.68 8.77
CA VAL A 242 1.40 7.02 9.69
C VAL A 242 2.49 7.99 10.17
N LEU A 243 3.06 8.82 9.30
CA LEU A 243 4.04 9.84 9.71
C LEU A 243 3.47 10.83 10.71
N LEU A 244 2.24 11.31 10.47
CA LEU A 244 1.52 12.20 11.40
C LEU A 244 1.31 11.52 12.76
N TYR A 245 0.88 10.25 12.77
CA TYR A 245 0.69 9.50 14.01
C TYR A 245 2.01 9.28 14.75
N LEU A 246 3.09 8.96 14.04
CA LEU A 246 4.42 8.83 14.65
C LEU A 246 4.90 10.15 15.25
N GLY A 247 4.70 11.28 14.55
CA GLY A 247 4.99 12.62 15.08
C GLY A 247 4.17 12.99 16.32
N LEU A 248 2.92 12.55 16.39
CA LEU A 248 2.10 12.68 17.59
C LEU A 248 2.60 11.79 18.73
N LEU A 249 2.90 10.52 18.44
CA LEU A 249 3.32 9.52 19.42
C LEU A 249 4.70 9.82 20.01
N ILE A 250 5.68 10.27 19.22
CA ILE A 250 7.02 10.63 19.73
C ILE A 250 6.92 11.77 20.77
N LYS A 251 5.95 12.68 20.60
CA LYS A 251 5.66 13.76 21.55
C LYS A 251 4.89 13.28 22.78
N ALA A 252 3.94 12.37 22.59
CA ALA A 252 3.04 11.91 23.65
C ALA A 252 3.71 10.87 24.57
N ARG A 253 4.40 9.90 23.95
CA ARG A 253 4.97 8.67 24.52
C ARG A 253 6.37 8.37 23.91
N PRO A 254 7.38 9.23 24.15
CA PRO A 254 8.73 9.06 23.58
C PRO A 254 9.40 7.72 23.93
N GLU A 255 9.01 7.09 25.03
CA GLU A 255 9.52 5.79 25.48
C GLU A 255 9.34 4.67 24.44
N LEU A 256 8.27 4.74 23.63
CA LEU A 256 7.98 3.76 22.56
C LEU A 256 9.04 3.74 21.45
N PHE A 257 9.89 4.77 21.39
CA PHE A 257 10.87 4.95 20.33
C PHE A 257 12.32 4.80 20.82
N SER A 258 12.53 4.52 22.10
CA SER A 258 13.86 4.51 22.73
C SER A 258 14.87 3.61 22.03
N GLU A 259 14.44 2.45 21.54
CA GLU A 259 15.29 1.48 20.82
C GLU A 259 15.19 1.55 19.29
N LEU A 260 14.35 2.44 18.77
CA LEU A 260 14.16 2.62 17.33
C LEU A 260 15.04 3.75 16.84
N LEU A 261 16.12 3.45 16.12
CA LEU A 261 16.94 4.49 15.47
C LEU A 261 16.35 4.91 14.11
N THR A 262 15.85 3.94 13.35
CA THR A 262 15.26 4.17 12.02
C THR A 262 13.81 3.71 12.00
N LEU A 263 12.91 4.63 11.66
CA LEU A 263 11.48 4.40 11.51
C LEU A 263 11.18 4.06 10.05
N ARG A 264 10.92 2.77 9.79
CA ARG A 264 10.59 2.26 8.47
C ARG A 264 9.08 2.23 8.29
N VAL A 265 8.52 3.28 7.69
CA VAL A 265 7.06 3.48 7.62
C VAL A 265 6.37 2.33 6.89
N SER A 266 6.93 1.87 5.77
CA SER A 266 6.35 0.75 5.02
C SER A 266 6.39 -0.58 5.78
N LEU A 267 7.36 -0.78 6.68
CA LEU A 267 7.40 -1.96 7.55
C LEU A 267 6.31 -1.88 8.62
N LEU A 268 6.06 -0.70 9.18
CA LEU A 268 4.97 -0.49 10.13
C LEU A 268 3.62 -0.77 9.46
N ILE A 269 3.41 -0.33 8.22
CA ILE A 269 2.21 -0.67 7.43
C ILE A 269 2.10 -2.19 7.23
N ILE A 270 3.19 -2.88 6.92
CA ILE A 270 3.20 -4.36 6.81
C ILE A 270 2.82 -5.02 8.13
N LEU A 271 3.33 -4.53 9.27
CA LEU A 271 2.99 -5.05 10.60
C LEU A 271 1.52 -4.83 10.92
N LEU A 272 0.96 -3.66 10.58
CA LEU A 272 -0.48 -3.36 10.74
C LEU A 272 -1.33 -4.33 9.94
N THR A 273 -1.02 -4.53 8.65
CA THR A 273 -1.74 -5.50 7.82
C THR A 273 -1.60 -6.91 8.37
N SER A 274 -0.40 -7.30 8.81
CA SER A 274 -0.16 -8.62 9.36
C SER A 274 -0.95 -8.89 10.64
N GLN A 275 -1.12 -7.88 11.50
CA GLN A 275 -2.00 -8.00 12.66
C GLN A 275 -3.46 -8.25 12.24
N ILE A 276 -3.93 -7.58 11.18
CA ILE A 276 -5.28 -7.79 10.63
C ILE A 276 -5.42 -9.22 10.08
N THR A 277 -4.50 -9.65 9.21
CA THR A 277 -4.44 -11.02 8.66
C THR A 277 -4.59 -12.07 9.77
N ARG A 278 -3.82 -11.95 10.86
CA ARG A 278 -3.91 -12.89 11.99
C ARG A 278 -5.24 -12.82 12.74
N SER A 279 -5.71 -11.61 13.02
CA SER A 279 -6.93 -11.42 13.82
C SER A 279 -8.20 -11.84 13.10
N GLN A 280 -8.20 -11.82 11.76
CA GLN A 280 -9.38 -12.09 10.93
C GLN A 280 -9.24 -13.32 10.03
N ASN A 281 -8.08 -13.98 10.02
CA ASN A 281 -7.76 -15.13 9.16
C ASN A 281 -8.02 -14.85 7.67
N THR A 282 -7.60 -13.67 7.21
CA THR A 282 -7.78 -13.19 5.83
C THR A 282 -6.46 -13.25 5.04
N THR A 283 -6.53 -13.11 3.73
CA THR A 283 -5.32 -12.95 2.90
C THR A 283 -4.64 -11.59 3.19
N THR A 284 -3.40 -11.43 2.74
CA THR A 284 -2.64 -10.18 2.96
C THR A 284 -3.27 -8.98 2.22
N ASP A 285 -3.77 -9.18 1.02
CA ASP A 285 -4.48 -8.17 0.21
C ASP A 285 -5.86 -7.83 0.80
N GLU A 286 -6.64 -8.82 1.25
CA GLU A 286 -7.90 -8.55 1.96
C GLU A 286 -7.65 -7.74 3.24
N ALA A 287 -6.63 -8.14 4.02
CA ALA A 287 -6.23 -7.40 5.22
C ALA A 287 -5.76 -5.97 4.90
N TYR A 288 -5.16 -5.76 3.73
CA TYR A 288 -4.77 -4.43 3.29
C TYR A 288 -5.97 -3.58 2.88
N GLU A 289 -6.96 -4.15 2.19
CA GLU A 289 -8.22 -3.45 1.89
C GLU A 289 -8.97 -3.09 3.17
N ILE A 290 -8.99 -3.97 4.17
CA ILE A 290 -9.53 -3.67 5.52
C ILE A 290 -8.77 -2.51 6.16
N LEU A 291 -7.43 -2.51 6.08
CA LEU A 291 -6.60 -1.40 6.58
C LEU A 291 -6.93 -0.09 5.85
N MET A 292 -7.14 -0.15 4.53
CA MET A 292 -7.47 1.01 3.70
C MET A 292 -8.87 1.55 3.94
N ASP A 293 -9.81 0.74 4.43
CA ASP A 293 -11.14 1.20 4.84
C ASP A 293 -11.22 1.52 6.34
N MET A 294 -10.12 1.38 7.08
CA MET A 294 -10.11 1.61 8.51
C MET A 294 -10.12 3.11 8.86
N PRO A 295 -10.88 3.52 9.89
CA PRO A 295 -10.84 4.90 10.37
C PRO A 295 -9.43 5.30 10.84
N PRO A 296 -8.99 6.56 10.59
CA PRO A 296 -7.72 7.11 11.08
C PRO A 296 -7.38 6.78 12.53
N SER A 297 -8.35 6.92 13.44
CA SER A 297 -8.17 6.67 14.88
C SER A 297 -7.89 5.21 15.22
N GLU A 298 -8.44 4.26 14.44
CA GLU A 298 -8.18 2.84 14.66
C GLU A 298 -6.79 2.45 14.12
N ILE A 299 -6.36 3.03 12.99
CA ILE A 299 -4.98 2.86 12.49
C ILE A 299 -3.98 3.39 13.51
N GLN A 300 -4.21 4.59 14.07
CA GLN A 300 -3.37 5.16 15.11
C GLN A 300 -3.27 4.23 16.33
N SER A 301 -4.40 3.72 16.82
CA SER A 301 -4.43 2.83 17.99
C SER A 301 -3.67 1.52 17.73
N ARG A 302 -3.82 0.95 16.53
CA ARG A 302 -3.07 -0.25 16.13
C ARG A 302 -1.58 0.03 15.98
N LEU A 303 -1.21 1.18 15.45
CA LEU A 303 0.19 1.59 15.30
C LEU A 303 0.87 1.72 16.66
N GLU A 304 0.18 2.33 17.64
CA GLU A 304 0.66 2.39 19.02
C GLU A 304 0.88 0.99 19.59
N ALA A 305 -0.08 0.08 19.41
CA ALA A 305 0.05 -1.32 19.84
C ALA A 305 1.18 -2.09 19.12
N VAL A 306 1.47 -1.77 17.85
CA VAL A 306 2.64 -2.31 17.12
C VAL A 306 3.94 -1.84 17.77
N LEU A 307 4.05 -0.55 18.11
CA LEU A 307 5.24 0.01 18.74
C LEU A 307 5.46 -0.54 20.15
N GLU A 308 4.39 -0.72 20.94
CA GLU A 308 4.46 -1.35 22.27
C GLU A 308 5.02 -2.78 22.24
N ASN A 309 4.78 -3.51 21.15
CA ASN A 309 5.18 -4.92 21.01
C ASN A 309 6.36 -5.13 20.05
N TYR A 310 7.03 -4.07 19.62
CA TYR A 310 7.98 -4.10 18.49
C TYR A 310 9.05 -5.21 18.59
N GLN A 311 9.65 -5.40 19.78
CA GLN A 311 10.67 -6.43 20.01
C GLN A 311 10.16 -7.86 19.72
N SER A 312 8.90 -8.15 20.01
CA SER A 312 8.30 -9.46 19.75
C SER A 312 7.92 -9.66 18.27
N LEU A 313 7.82 -8.57 17.50
CA LEU A 313 7.31 -8.56 16.13
C LEU A 313 8.43 -8.49 15.07
N ALA A 314 9.68 -8.24 15.45
CA ALA A 314 10.80 -8.01 14.53
C ALA A 314 11.15 -9.23 13.65
N GLU A 315 10.94 -10.47 14.15
CA GLU A 315 11.16 -11.70 13.38
C GLU A 315 9.96 -12.13 12.51
N LEU A 316 8.80 -11.47 12.68
CA LEU A 316 7.58 -11.87 12.00
C LEU A 316 7.62 -11.73 10.47
N PRO A 317 8.25 -10.71 9.85
CA PRO A 317 8.24 -10.58 8.40
C PRO A 317 8.74 -11.84 7.67
N GLN A 318 9.81 -12.47 8.17
CA GLN A 318 10.35 -13.71 7.59
C GLN A 318 9.45 -14.92 7.85
N LYS A 319 8.89 -15.05 9.06
CA LYS A 319 7.94 -16.13 9.39
C LYS A 319 6.64 -16.05 8.57
N LEU A 320 6.25 -14.85 8.11
CA LEU A 320 5.05 -14.61 7.30
C LEU A 320 5.27 -14.87 5.80
N GLU A 321 6.51 -15.04 5.35
CA GLU A 321 6.84 -15.42 3.98
C GLU A 321 6.85 -16.94 3.79
N ALA A 322 6.72 -17.70 4.87
CA ALA A 322 6.63 -19.15 4.82
C ALA A 322 5.36 -19.61 4.08
N LEU A 323 5.53 -20.60 3.22
CA LEU A 323 4.50 -21.25 2.40
C LEU A 323 4.19 -22.61 3.01
N HIS A 324 2.94 -22.85 3.40
CA HIS A 324 2.53 -24.16 3.89
C HIS A 324 2.16 -25.04 2.71
N ALA A 325 2.60 -26.29 2.74
CA ALA A 325 2.28 -27.23 1.68
C ALA A 325 1.85 -28.60 2.19
N GLN A 326 0.95 -29.23 1.44
CA GLN A 326 0.46 -30.59 1.60
C GLN A 326 1.04 -31.48 0.49
N GLY A 327 1.20 -32.77 0.76
CA GLY A 327 1.73 -33.77 -0.19
C GLY A 327 3.03 -34.43 0.27
N ASN A 328 3.69 -35.17 -0.62
CA ASN A 328 4.99 -35.79 -0.34
C ASN A 328 6.11 -34.72 -0.38
N THR A 329 6.31 -34.05 0.74
CA THR A 329 7.27 -32.95 0.90
C THR A 329 8.63 -33.42 1.44
N GLU A 330 8.75 -34.65 1.93
CA GLU A 330 10.02 -35.22 2.45
C GLU A 330 11.02 -35.53 1.32
N HIS A 331 10.53 -35.70 0.09
CA HIS A 331 11.35 -35.99 -1.10
C HIS A 331 10.94 -35.12 -2.29
N LEU A 332 11.09 -33.80 -2.15
CA LEU A 332 10.97 -32.89 -3.29
C LEU A 332 12.07 -33.16 -4.31
N THR A 333 11.67 -33.36 -5.57
CA THR A 333 12.59 -33.65 -6.67
C THR A 333 12.79 -32.40 -7.51
N TRP A 334 14.05 -32.06 -7.78
CA TRP A 334 14.40 -31.02 -8.73
C TRP A 334 15.54 -31.47 -9.64
N GLN A 335 15.25 -31.50 -10.94
CA GLN A 335 16.22 -31.66 -12.02
C GLN A 335 16.03 -30.51 -13.00
N GLN A 336 17.13 -29.82 -13.32
CA GLN A 336 17.11 -28.67 -14.22
C GLN A 336 17.01 -29.13 -15.69
N ASN A 337 15.79 -29.44 -16.12
CA ASN A 337 15.46 -29.99 -17.45
C ASN A 337 14.92 -28.94 -18.43
N LEU A 338 15.19 -27.66 -18.18
CA LEU A 338 14.71 -26.52 -18.98
C LEU A 338 15.54 -26.24 -20.24
N GLY A 339 16.59 -27.03 -20.50
CA GLY A 339 17.49 -26.82 -21.65
C GLY A 339 18.38 -25.58 -21.55
N LEU A 340 18.42 -24.90 -20.40
CA LEU A 340 19.16 -23.66 -20.18
C LEU A 340 20.69 -23.82 -20.36
N GLU A 341 21.21 -25.03 -20.15
CA GLU A 341 22.60 -25.43 -20.42
C GLU A 341 23.01 -25.21 -21.89
N GLN A 342 22.04 -25.21 -22.81
CA GLN A 342 22.28 -25.04 -24.24
C GLN A 342 22.40 -23.57 -24.66
N LEU A 343 22.07 -22.62 -23.76
CA LEU A 343 22.17 -21.20 -24.03
C LEU A 343 23.64 -20.78 -24.09
N LYS A 344 24.05 -20.20 -25.22
CA LYS A 344 25.37 -19.59 -25.35
C LYS A 344 25.42 -18.31 -24.54
N THR A 345 26.52 -18.10 -23.81
CA THR A 345 26.77 -16.85 -23.09
C THR A 345 26.64 -15.66 -24.05
N PRO A 346 25.73 -14.71 -23.80
CA PRO A 346 25.57 -13.53 -24.63
C PRO A 346 26.83 -12.67 -24.65
N VAL A 347 27.16 -12.07 -25.79
CA VAL A 347 28.33 -11.20 -25.93
C VAL A 347 28.24 -9.99 -25.00
N ASP A 348 27.04 -9.42 -24.86
CA ASP A 348 26.77 -8.24 -24.04
C ASP A 348 26.43 -8.60 -22.57
N GLY A 349 26.57 -9.87 -22.19
CA GLY A 349 26.25 -10.37 -20.86
C GLY A 349 24.78 -10.68 -20.62
N TRP A 350 24.48 -11.31 -19.48
CA TRP A 350 23.15 -11.79 -19.16
C TRP A 350 22.15 -10.69 -18.83
N LEU A 351 22.60 -9.57 -18.25
CA LEU A 351 21.73 -8.42 -17.98
C LEU A 351 21.15 -7.85 -19.28
N ALA A 352 22.00 -7.57 -20.28
CA ALA A 352 21.55 -7.08 -21.59
C ALA A 352 20.65 -8.10 -22.30
N TRP A 353 20.97 -9.40 -22.17
CA TRP A 353 20.10 -10.47 -22.68
C TRP A 353 18.72 -10.45 -22.02
N ARG A 354 18.64 -10.29 -20.69
CA ARG A 354 17.35 -10.20 -19.97
C ARG A 354 16.56 -8.96 -20.38
N GLN A 355 17.21 -7.80 -20.47
CA GLN A 355 16.57 -6.57 -20.95
C GLN A 355 15.99 -6.77 -22.36
N HIS A 356 16.75 -7.38 -23.28
CA HIS A 356 16.27 -7.67 -24.63
C HIS A 356 15.08 -8.64 -24.64
N GLN A 357 15.15 -9.76 -23.89
CA GLN A 357 14.03 -10.72 -23.85
C GLN A 357 12.79 -10.13 -23.20
N GLY A 358 12.96 -9.38 -22.11
CA GLY A 358 11.87 -8.72 -21.40
C GLY A 358 11.16 -7.66 -22.24
N ILE A 359 11.85 -6.98 -23.17
CA ILE A 359 11.22 -6.05 -24.13
C ILE A 359 10.43 -6.81 -25.21
N LEU A 360 10.95 -7.93 -25.70
CA LEU A 360 10.31 -8.70 -26.77
C LEU A 360 9.03 -9.42 -26.31
N ASP A 361 8.90 -9.71 -25.00
CA ASP A 361 7.75 -10.28 -24.30
C ASP A 361 6.96 -11.34 -25.11
N ARG A 362 7.66 -12.40 -25.55
CA ARG A 362 7.05 -13.48 -26.34
C ARG A 362 6.28 -14.44 -25.44
N ARG A 363 5.04 -14.07 -25.10
CA ARG A 363 4.10 -14.92 -24.36
C ARG A 363 3.53 -16.02 -25.28
N THR A 364 4.24 -17.13 -25.36
CA THR A 364 3.80 -18.28 -26.17
C THR A 364 2.63 -19.01 -25.50
N THR A 365 1.86 -19.76 -26.29
CA THR A 365 0.79 -20.63 -25.76
C THR A 365 1.33 -21.63 -24.72
N GLU A 366 2.57 -22.11 -24.89
CA GLU A 366 3.23 -22.98 -23.91
C GLU A 366 3.49 -22.27 -22.58
N PHE A 367 3.92 -21.00 -22.61
CA PHE A 367 4.15 -20.23 -21.39
C PHE A 367 2.83 -20.00 -20.62
N LEU A 368 1.73 -19.71 -21.31
CA LEU A 368 0.42 -19.61 -20.68
C LEU A 368 -0.03 -20.95 -20.07
N ALA A 369 0.21 -22.07 -20.76
CA ALA A 369 -0.07 -23.40 -20.22
C ALA A 369 0.78 -23.71 -18.97
N GLN A 370 2.04 -23.25 -18.92
CA GLN A 370 2.88 -23.37 -17.73
C GLN A 370 2.28 -22.63 -16.53
N ILE A 371 1.84 -21.38 -16.71
CA ILE A 371 1.18 -20.62 -15.63
C ILE A 371 -0.10 -21.33 -15.17
N TRP A 372 -0.89 -21.82 -16.11
CA TRP A 372 -2.11 -22.58 -15.80
C TRP A 372 -1.82 -23.83 -14.95
N ARG A 373 -0.73 -24.54 -15.23
CA ARG A 373 -0.29 -25.68 -14.40
C ARG A 373 0.07 -25.23 -12.99
N ILE A 374 0.81 -24.14 -12.82
CA ILE A 374 1.14 -23.60 -11.49
C ILE A 374 -0.12 -23.35 -10.67
N LEU A 375 -1.15 -22.72 -11.26
CA LEU A 375 -2.41 -22.40 -10.57
C LEU A 375 -3.14 -23.65 -10.03
N LYS A 376 -2.88 -24.86 -10.57
CA LYS A 376 -3.43 -26.11 -10.02
C LYS A 376 -2.75 -26.56 -8.72
N HIS A 377 -1.60 -25.98 -8.38
CA HIS A 377 -0.76 -26.36 -7.23
C HIS A 377 -0.73 -25.32 -6.11
N THR A 378 -1.38 -24.17 -6.27
CA THR A 378 -1.39 -23.09 -5.27
C THR A 378 -2.75 -22.40 -5.28
N SER A 379 -3.13 -21.72 -4.19
CA SER A 379 -4.33 -20.88 -4.16
C SER A 379 -4.22 -19.64 -5.06
N GLY A 380 -3.03 -19.30 -5.56
CA GLY A 380 -2.88 -18.25 -6.56
C GLY A 380 -1.43 -17.85 -6.83
N LEU A 381 -1.26 -16.85 -7.68
CA LEU A 381 0.03 -16.19 -7.92
C LEU A 381 -0.07 -14.71 -7.59
N VAL A 382 1.00 -14.15 -7.06
CA VAL A 382 1.13 -12.72 -6.83
C VAL A 382 2.38 -12.21 -7.54
N ILE A 383 2.20 -11.32 -8.52
CA ILE A 383 3.28 -10.74 -9.32
C ILE A 383 3.29 -9.24 -9.08
N GLY A 384 4.34 -8.75 -8.44
CA GLY A 384 4.47 -7.38 -7.97
C GLY A 384 4.10 -7.23 -6.49
N ASN A 385 3.47 -6.11 -6.18
CA ASN A 385 3.14 -5.78 -4.79
C ASN A 385 2.04 -6.67 -4.22
N LYS A 386 2.37 -7.53 -3.24
CA LYS A 386 1.44 -8.45 -2.52
C LYS A 386 0.22 -7.86 -1.81
N MET A 387 0.16 -6.53 -1.73
CA MET A 387 -0.90 -5.80 -1.05
C MET A 387 -1.86 -5.17 -2.06
N ASP A 388 -1.45 -5.09 -3.33
CA ASP A 388 -2.33 -4.67 -4.40
C ASP A 388 -3.06 -5.90 -4.93
N LYS A 389 -4.37 -5.93 -4.76
CA LYS A 389 -5.23 -7.01 -5.25
C LYS A 389 -5.15 -7.20 -6.77
N ARG A 390 -4.82 -6.15 -7.54
CA ARG A 390 -4.65 -6.23 -9.00
C ARG A 390 -3.44 -7.08 -9.40
N ASN A 391 -2.50 -7.25 -8.48
CA ASN A 391 -1.30 -8.05 -8.66
C ASN A 391 -1.50 -9.51 -8.24
N ARG A 392 -2.73 -9.92 -7.90
CA ARG A 392 -3.08 -11.29 -7.52
C ARG A 392 -3.90 -11.98 -8.61
N ILE A 393 -3.51 -13.20 -8.92
CA ILE A 393 -4.27 -14.16 -9.72
C ILE A 393 -4.81 -15.22 -8.74
N SER A 394 -6.12 -15.26 -8.52
CA SER A 394 -6.77 -16.29 -7.70
C SER A 394 -6.95 -17.56 -8.52
N SER A 395 -6.41 -18.68 -8.04
CA SER A 395 -6.57 -19.98 -8.72
C SER A 395 -8.04 -20.39 -8.75
N ASP A 396 -8.79 -20.18 -7.66
CA ASP A 396 -10.21 -20.57 -7.60
C ASP A 396 -11.03 -19.83 -8.66
N LEU A 397 -10.86 -18.51 -8.79
CA LEU A 397 -11.58 -17.70 -9.77
C LEU A 397 -11.18 -18.06 -11.20
N VAL A 398 -9.88 -18.20 -11.46
CA VAL A 398 -9.39 -18.48 -12.82
C VAL A 398 -9.77 -19.90 -13.25
N LEU A 399 -9.58 -20.90 -12.40
CA LEU A 399 -9.85 -22.29 -12.77
C LEU A 399 -11.36 -22.62 -12.82
N SER A 400 -12.22 -21.85 -12.16
CA SER A 400 -13.69 -22.00 -12.26
C SER A 400 -14.28 -21.30 -13.47
N ASP A 401 -13.79 -20.10 -13.78
CA ASP A 401 -14.46 -19.19 -14.72
C ASP A 401 -13.79 -19.14 -16.11
N MET A 402 -12.56 -19.66 -16.22
CA MET A 402 -11.75 -19.63 -17.45
C MET A 402 -11.34 -21.03 -17.90
N THR A 403 -10.86 -21.15 -19.14
CA THR A 403 -10.27 -22.37 -19.70
C THR A 403 -8.80 -22.18 -20.10
N GLU A 404 -8.00 -23.24 -19.99
CA GLU A 404 -6.61 -23.26 -20.47
C GLU A 404 -6.53 -22.86 -21.95
N GLY A 405 -5.77 -21.80 -22.26
CA GLY A 405 -5.52 -21.34 -23.63
C GLY A 405 -6.57 -20.39 -24.22
N GLU A 406 -7.56 -19.94 -23.45
CA GLU A 406 -8.51 -18.93 -23.92
C GLU A 406 -7.94 -17.51 -23.90
N ASN A 407 -8.54 -16.62 -24.70
CA ASN A 407 -8.09 -15.23 -24.81
C ASN A 407 -8.26 -14.42 -23.51
N ALA A 408 -9.29 -14.69 -22.69
CA ALA A 408 -9.51 -13.96 -21.45
C ALA A 408 -8.38 -14.22 -20.44
N PHE A 409 -7.95 -15.48 -20.29
CA PHE A 409 -6.77 -15.83 -19.50
C PHE A 409 -5.50 -15.18 -20.05
N ALA A 410 -5.30 -15.20 -21.37
CA ALA A 410 -4.14 -14.55 -21.99
C ALA A 410 -4.10 -13.04 -21.71
N LEU A 411 -5.24 -12.36 -21.77
CA LEU A 411 -5.37 -10.92 -21.47
C LEU A 411 -5.10 -10.61 -19.98
N LEU A 412 -5.56 -11.47 -19.07
CA LEU A 412 -5.27 -11.34 -17.64
C LEU A 412 -3.77 -11.42 -17.39
N ILE A 413 -3.09 -12.45 -17.91
CA ILE A 413 -1.63 -12.58 -17.78
C ILE A 413 -0.92 -11.40 -18.44
N GLU A 414 -1.38 -10.97 -19.61
CA GLU A 414 -0.81 -9.79 -20.28
C GLU A 414 -0.91 -8.52 -19.42
N HIS A 415 -2.06 -8.28 -18.79
CA HIS A 415 -2.25 -7.14 -17.89
C HIS A 415 -1.25 -7.18 -16.73
N MET A 416 -1.08 -8.35 -16.11
CA MET A 416 -0.14 -8.54 -14.99
C MET A 416 1.31 -8.20 -15.37
N PHE A 417 1.76 -8.65 -16.54
CA PHE A 417 3.13 -8.40 -17.01
C PHE A 417 3.37 -6.96 -17.48
N ASN A 418 2.32 -6.28 -17.94
CA ASN A 418 2.40 -4.87 -18.32
C ASN A 418 2.64 -3.95 -17.11
N ASN A 419 2.25 -4.38 -15.90
CA ASN A 419 2.53 -3.65 -14.66
C ASN A 419 4.02 -3.74 -14.24
N ILE A 420 4.80 -4.67 -14.83
CA ILE A 420 6.23 -4.76 -14.56
C ILE A 420 6.99 -3.75 -15.42
N HIS A 421 7.55 -2.69 -14.83
CA HIS A 421 8.24 -1.64 -15.59
C HIS A 421 9.64 -2.05 -16.11
N ALA A 422 10.47 -2.69 -15.28
CA ALA A 422 11.84 -3.06 -15.64
C ALA A 422 11.87 -4.32 -16.53
N ALA A 423 12.52 -4.24 -17.69
CA ALA A 423 12.53 -5.33 -18.66
C ALA A 423 13.32 -6.55 -18.16
N GLU A 424 14.46 -6.33 -17.52
CA GLU A 424 15.27 -7.35 -16.88
C GLU A 424 14.50 -8.11 -15.80
N TYR A 425 13.69 -7.40 -15.01
CA TYR A 425 12.86 -8.00 -13.98
C TYR A 425 11.69 -8.76 -14.60
N ARG A 426 11.05 -8.21 -15.64
CA ARG A 426 10.00 -8.92 -16.41
C ARG A 426 10.50 -10.27 -16.91
N GLN A 427 11.70 -10.31 -17.49
CA GLN A 427 12.31 -11.56 -17.94
C GLN A 427 12.62 -12.52 -16.77
N LEU A 428 13.07 -11.99 -15.63
CA LEU A 428 13.33 -12.81 -14.45
C LEU A 428 12.04 -13.41 -13.84
N THR A 429 10.92 -12.69 -13.92
CA THR A 429 9.58 -13.21 -13.58
C THR A 429 9.19 -14.36 -14.51
N ILE A 430 9.46 -14.26 -15.82
CA ILE A 430 9.24 -15.35 -16.79
C ILE A 430 10.11 -16.56 -16.43
N GLU A 431 11.41 -16.36 -16.19
CA GLU A 431 12.34 -17.42 -15.74
C GLU A 431 11.83 -18.12 -14.48
N THR A 432 11.31 -17.34 -13.52
CA THR A 432 10.77 -17.84 -12.26
C THR A 432 9.53 -18.71 -12.49
N LEU A 433 8.54 -18.23 -13.23
CA LEU A 433 7.31 -18.98 -13.51
C LEU A 433 7.61 -20.26 -14.31
N THR A 434 8.50 -20.21 -15.31
CA THR A 434 8.91 -21.41 -16.03
C THR A 434 9.61 -22.42 -15.13
N ALA A 435 10.45 -21.96 -14.19
CA ALA A 435 11.09 -22.83 -13.21
C ALA A 435 10.07 -23.47 -12.26
N LEU A 436 9.13 -22.68 -11.73
CA LEU A 436 8.06 -23.17 -10.86
C LEU A 436 7.18 -24.19 -11.57
N ALA A 437 6.79 -23.96 -12.83
CA ALA A 437 6.00 -24.91 -13.60
C ALA A 437 6.72 -26.25 -13.76
N SER A 438 8.01 -26.25 -14.12
CA SER A 438 8.80 -27.49 -14.21
C SER A 438 8.97 -28.17 -12.84
N PHE A 439 9.13 -27.39 -11.77
CA PHE A 439 9.22 -27.92 -10.42
C PHE A 439 7.92 -28.62 -10.00
N PHE A 440 6.75 -28.02 -10.26
CA PHE A 440 5.46 -28.66 -9.97
C PHE A 440 5.18 -29.88 -10.85
N ASP A 441 5.59 -29.87 -12.12
CA ASP A 441 5.51 -31.04 -13.01
C ASP A 441 6.33 -32.23 -12.46
N GLN A 442 7.44 -31.96 -11.77
CA GLN A 442 8.26 -32.97 -11.09
C GLN A 442 7.70 -33.38 -9.71
N ASN A 443 6.82 -32.58 -9.12
CA ASN A 443 6.24 -32.78 -7.79
C ASN A 443 4.69 -32.70 -7.83
N PRO A 444 4.00 -33.60 -8.57
CA PRO A 444 2.57 -33.46 -8.86
C PRO A 444 1.66 -33.59 -7.63
N SER A 445 2.15 -34.16 -6.53
CA SER A 445 1.39 -34.26 -5.27
C SER A 445 1.48 -33.02 -4.39
N LEU A 446 2.36 -32.06 -4.70
CA LEU A 446 2.59 -30.88 -3.87
C LEU A 446 1.46 -29.86 -4.08
N LEU A 447 0.81 -29.45 -3.01
CA LEU A 447 -0.19 -28.39 -3.00
C LEU A 447 0.21 -27.33 -1.97
N VAL A 448 0.45 -26.11 -2.42
CA VAL A 448 0.75 -24.95 -1.57
C VAL A 448 -0.57 -24.30 -1.16
N GLU A 449 -0.78 -24.14 0.15
CA GLU A 449 -2.03 -23.60 0.71
C GLU A 449 -2.17 -22.11 0.35
N GLU A 450 -1.07 -21.36 0.37
CA GLU A 450 -1.04 -19.93 0.04
C GLU A 450 -0.64 -19.65 -1.40
N ALA A 451 -0.96 -18.43 -1.85
CA ALA A 451 -0.50 -17.92 -3.12
C ALA A 451 1.00 -17.65 -3.10
N ILE A 452 1.68 -18.05 -4.17
CA ILE A 452 3.12 -17.84 -4.29
C ILE A 452 3.38 -16.40 -4.73
N VAL A 453 4.12 -15.66 -3.89
CA VAL A 453 4.56 -14.30 -4.21
C VAL A 453 5.88 -14.36 -4.97
N ILE A 454 5.83 -14.01 -6.26
CA ILE A 454 6.99 -14.14 -7.17
C ILE A 454 8.14 -13.24 -6.72
N ASP A 455 7.84 -12.00 -6.31
CA ASP A 455 8.82 -11.02 -5.86
C ASP A 455 9.55 -11.46 -4.58
N VAL A 456 8.84 -12.12 -3.65
CA VAL A 456 9.45 -12.68 -2.44
C VAL A 456 10.35 -13.85 -2.83
N THR A 457 9.88 -14.74 -3.71
CA THR A 457 10.67 -15.88 -4.20
C THR A 457 11.96 -15.42 -4.87
N ILE A 458 11.89 -14.43 -5.77
CA ILE A 458 13.07 -13.85 -6.42
C ILE A 458 13.97 -13.15 -5.39
N GLY A 459 13.40 -12.36 -4.47
CA GLY A 459 14.17 -11.67 -3.44
C GLY A 459 14.97 -12.61 -2.53
N HIS A 460 14.39 -13.75 -2.16
CA HIS A 460 15.09 -14.83 -1.44
C HIS A 460 16.15 -15.49 -2.31
N ALA A 461 15.88 -15.71 -3.60
CA ALA A 461 16.87 -16.25 -4.52
C ALA A 461 18.10 -15.35 -4.65
N VAL A 462 17.89 -14.02 -4.75
CA VAL A 462 18.94 -13.01 -4.76
C VAL A 462 19.76 -13.07 -3.47
N ASN A 463 19.09 -13.13 -2.32
CA ASN A 463 19.75 -13.22 -1.01
C ASN A 463 20.61 -14.50 -0.92
N LEU A 464 20.02 -15.67 -1.20
CA LEU A 464 20.72 -16.96 -1.14
C LEU A 464 21.92 -17.02 -2.10
N ALA A 465 21.78 -16.46 -3.31
CA ALA A 465 22.87 -16.37 -4.27
C ALA A 465 24.01 -15.48 -3.76
N TYR A 466 23.66 -14.32 -3.19
CA TYR A 466 24.63 -13.35 -2.70
C TYR A 466 25.38 -13.83 -1.46
N VAL A 467 24.67 -14.39 -0.47
CA VAL A 467 25.29 -14.95 0.75
C VAL A 467 26.17 -16.14 0.44
N LYS A 468 25.83 -16.95 -0.58
CA LYS A 468 26.70 -18.04 -1.02
C LYS A 468 28.02 -17.55 -1.63
N GLU A 469 28.00 -16.38 -2.29
CA GLU A 469 29.20 -15.76 -2.87
C GLU A 469 30.00 -14.95 -1.84
N PHE A 470 29.32 -14.26 -0.93
CA PHE A 470 29.89 -13.40 0.12
C PHE A 470 29.35 -13.75 1.53
N PRO A 471 29.75 -14.90 2.11
CA PRO A 471 29.21 -15.35 3.40
C PRO A 471 29.43 -14.35 4.54
N GLU A 472 30.52 -13.58 4.49
CA GLU A 472 30.85 -12.59 5.50
C GLU A 472 29.89 -11.38 5.55
N ARG A 473 29.10 -11.16 4.49
CA ARG A 473 28.17 -10.03 4.37
C ARG A 473 26.76 -10.35 4.86
N GLU A 474 26.46 -11.61 5.20
CA GLU A 474 25.13 -12.06 5.66
C GLU A 474 24.55 -11.19 6.80
N PRO A 475 25.29 -10.84 7.87
CA PRO A 475 24.71 -10.09 8.98
C PRO A 475 24.37 -8.64 8.63
N HIS A 476 24.90 -8.12 7.52
CA HIS A 476 24.73 -6.75 7.04
C HIS A 476 24.16 -6.73 5.62
N TYR A 477 23.43 -7.78 5.22
CA TYR A 477 22.91 -7.94 3.85
C TYR A 477 22.11 -6.72 3.38
N ASP A 478 21.35 -6.09 4.29
CA ASP A 478 20.54 -4.91 3.99
C ASP A 478 21.37 -3.73 3.43
N GLU A 479 22.65 -3.61 3.79
CA GLU A 479 23.56 -2.58 3.26
C GLU A 479 24.04 -2.89 1.83
N TYR A 480 24.04 -4.17 1.43
CA TYR A 480 24.57 -4.64 0.15
C TYR A 480 23.49 -5.05 -0.86
N LYS A 481 22.21 -4.81 -0.53
CA LYS A 481 21.07 -5.33 -1.28
C LYS A 481 21.03 -4.86 -2.74
N SER A 482 21.34 -3.59 -3.00
CA SER A 482 21.41 -3.06 -4.38
C SER A 482 22.46 -3.80 -5.21
N HIS A 483 23.64 -4.03 -4.64
CA HIS A 483 24.70 -4.80 -5.29
C HIS A 483 24.31 -6.27 -5.46
N ALA A 484 23.57 -6.86 -4.52
CA ALA A 484 23.07 -8.23 -4.64
C ALA A 484 22.15 -8.39 -5.86
N TRP A 485 21.22 -7.46 -6.08
CA TRP A 485 20.37 -7.43 -7.26
C TRP A 485 21.14 -7.23 -8.56
N GLU A 486 22.09 -6.29 -8.59
CA GLU A 486 22.94 -6.06 -9.76
C GLU A 486 23.75 -7.30 -10.14
N SER A 487 24.32 -8.00 -9.14
CA SER A 487 25.02 -9.27 -9.37
C SER A 487 24.08 -10.35 -9.89
N PHE A 488 22.89 -10.49 -9.31
CA PHE A 488 21.93 -11.52 -9.70
C PHE A 488 21.44 -11.34 -11.15
N TYR A 489 21.21 -10.11 -11.60
CA TYR A 489 20.85 -9.84 -13.00
C TYR A 489 21.96 -10.20 -14.00
N GLN A 490 23.22 -10.28 -13.56
CA GLN A 490 24.36 -10.69 -14.39
C GLN A 490 24.57 -12.22 -14.40
N GLN A 491 23.88 -12.97 -13.55
CA GLN A 491 24.00 -14.43 -13.51
C GLN A 491 23.31 -15.10 -14.71
N SER A 492 23.81 -16.25 -15.13
CA SER A 492 23.16 -17.05 -16.18
C SER A 492 21.77 -17.53 -15.74
N PRO A 493 20.83 -17.75 -16.69
CA PRO A 493 19.55 -18.38 -16.42
C PRO A 493 19.68 -19.72 -15.67
N VAL A 494 20.77 -20.46 -15.95
CA VAL A 494 21.04 -21.72 -15.25
C VAL A 494 21.18 -21.49 -13.75
N HIS A 495 22.00 -20.51 -13.35
CA HIS A 495 22.23 -20.17 -11.95
C HIS A 495 21.01 -19.52 -11.30
N SER A 496 20.35 -18.56 -11.96
CA SER A 496 19.17 -17.89 -11.39
C SER A 496 18.07 -18.90 -11.08
N THR A 497 17.74 -19.81 -12.01
CA THR A 497 16.74 -20.86 -11.79
C THR A 497 17.10 -21.79 -10.63
N THR A 498 18.38 -22.13 -10.45
CA THR A 498 18.82 -22.96 -9.31
C THR A 498 18.52 -22.26 -7.97
N PHE A 499 18.82 -20.96 -7.85
CA PHE A 499 18.55 -20.21 -6.63
C PHE A 499 17.07 -19.90 -6.44
N ILE A 500 16.30 -19.73 -7.52
CA ILE A 500 14.84 -19.59 -7.46
C ILE A 500 14.19 -20.82 -6.82
N ILE A 501 14.57 -22.03 -7.26
CA ILE A 501 14.04 -23.26 -6.66
C ILE A 501 14.57 -23.46 -5.24
N SER A 502 15.81 -23.06 -4.95
CA SER A 502 16.35 -23.06 -3.58
C SER A 502 15.55 -22.13 -2.66
N ALA A 503 15.15 -20.97 -3.16
CA ALA A 503 14.31 -20.01 -2.44
C ALA A 503 12.90 -20.56 -2.19
N LEU A 504 12.26 -21.16 -3.20
CA LEU A 504 10.97 -21.84 -3.00
C LEU A 504 11.07 -22.89 -1.91
N ASN A 505 12.08 -23.76 -1.95
CA ASN A 505 12.30 -24.78 -0.93
C ASN A 505 12.57 -24.19 0.46
N HIS A 506 13.25 -23.05 0.54
CA HIS A 506 13.47 -22.34 1.80
C HIS A 506 12.17 -21.76 2.39
N LEU A 507 11.27 -21.30 1.53
CA LEU A 507 9.98 -20.75 1.93
C LEU A 507 8.98 -21.85 2.33
N LEU A 508 9.09 -23.06 1.78
CA LEU A 508 8.18 -24.16 2.09
C LEU A 508 8.36 -24.67 3.53
N THR A 509 7.30 -24.54 4.33
CA THR A 509 7.16 -25.13 5.66
C THR A 509 6.16 -26.29 5.64
N VAL A 510 6.59 -27.45 6.13
CA VAL A 510 5.78 -28.67 6.13
C VAL A 510 4.94 -28.73 7.40
N ARG A 511 3.61 -28.87 7.25
CA ARG A 511 2.78 -29.38 8.35
C ARG A 511 2.86 -30.91 8.35
N GLN A 512 3.31 -31.50 9.44
CA GLN A 512 3.01 -32.91 9.68
C GLN A 512 1.50 -33.01 9.91
N ILE A 513 0.83 -33.82 9.08
CA ILE A 513 -0.56 -34.18 9.29
C ILE A 513 -0.57 -35.06 10.56
N GLU A 514 -1.17 -34.56 11.65
CA GLU A 514 -1.55 -35.41 12.80
C GLU A 514 -2.76 -36.29 12.48
#